data_AF-A0A0B2PLU1-F1
#
_entry.id   AF-A0A0B2PLU1-F1
#
_cell.length_a   1.000
_cell.length_b   1.000
_cell.length_c   1.000
_cell.angle_alpha   90.00
_cell.angle_beta   90.00
_cell.angle_gamma   90.00
#
_symmetry.space_group_name_H-M   'P 1'
#
loop_
_entity.id
_entity.type
_entity.pdbx_description
1 polymer ?
#
loop_
_entity_poly.entity_id
_entity_poly.type
_entity_poly.pdbx_seq_one_letter_code
_entity_poly.pdbx_strand_id
1 'polypeptide(L)'
;MEGGYGNRGSSFSQSRRGRGRGRGQRFPSNQSKVSSFAERGTPSSSSANRASASVISNTQEDDAQPSSNFVGTCPYMCPERERIQREKLRDLAIFERLHGNPGKSSPALAVKKFCRTISTKYVQASDMRPITVLEDTLNYLLSLLESKEHLFEVVHDFVFDRTRSIRQDITMQNIVNKKAIYMYEGMVKFHVVSHYKLWCSMSDPNTASLHHLNMEQLTKTLASLFNLYEANQNSNHVHENEAEFHSLYVLLHLGSYSQPMGEPLSLWFQRVSTPVLKSKEMCFARRILRSFRLGNYKDFFCTAAAQASYLQFCIMMPYINEVRVLALSCINFGGYKLHPYPLLDLSKLLFIKESDLESFCNHCGLETGTDESGNKLLPTKQTTFSHPKGGFQRYSFLGLQEYER
;
A
#
# COMPACT_ATOMS: atom_id res chain seq x y z
N MET A 1 58.98 24.03 -70.88
CA MET A 1 57.55 24.08 -71.25
C MET A 1 56.78 24.10 -69.93
N GLU A 2 56.79 25.16 -69.12
CA GLU A 2 56.26 26.53 -69.35
C GLU A 2 54.87 26.49 -70.01
N GLY A 3 53.80 27.11 -69.50
CA GLY A 3 53.53 27.98 -68.34
C GLY A 3 52.02 27.89 -68.04
N GLY A 4 51.42 28.47 -66.99
CA GLY A 4 51.71 29.71 -66.29
C GLY A 4 50.69 30.79 -66.68
N TYR A 5 50.22 31.57 -65.69
CA TYR A 5 49.34 32.76 -65.72
C TYR A 5 47.81 32.52 -65.60
N GLY A 6 47.05 33.21 -64.73
CA GLY A 6 47.38 34.32 -63.84
C GLY A 6 46.16 34.87 -63.08
N ASN A 7 46.23 34.80 -61.75
CA ASN A 7 45.99 35.80 -60.68
C ASN A 7 44.92 36.93 -60.73
N ARG A 8 44.58 37.36 -59.48
CA ARG A 8 43.89 38.58 -58.96
C ARG A 8 42.39 38.43 -58.68
N GLY A 9 41.85 38.77 -57.50
CA GLY A 9 42.42 39.28 -56.25
C GLY A 9 41.30 39.78 -55.31
N SER A 10 41.63 39.98 -54.02
CA SER A 10 40.98 40.90 -53.05
C SER A 10 39.53 40.61 -52.61
N SER A 11 39.02 40.87 -51.41
CA SER A 11 39.49 41.21 -50.05
C SER A 11 38.20 41.33 -49.20
N PHE A 12 38.26 40.94 -47.92
CA PHE A 12 37.51 41.45 -46.76
C PHE A 12 36.05 41.94 -46.90
N SER A 13 35.14 41.35 -46.10
CA SER A 13 34.65 41.97 -44.84
C SER A 13 33.41 41.26 -44.27
N GLN A 14 33.40 41.11 -42.95
CA GLN A 14 32.26 40.73 -42.12
C GLN A 14 31.23 41.88 -42.08
N SER A 15 29.92 41.59 -42.05
CA SER A 15 29.06 41.94 -40.90
C SER A 15 27.60 41.42 -41.02
N ARG A 16 27.12 40.91 -39.86
CA ARG A 16 25.82 41.12 -39.19
C ARG A 16 24.46 40.92 -39.91
N ARG A 17 23.72 39.95 -39.35
CA ARG A 17 22.31 39.95 -38.88
C ARG A 17 21.23 40.59 -39.76
N GLY A 18 20.25 39.75 -40.13
CA GLY A 18 18.89 40.19 -40.47
C GLY A 18 17.87 39.04 -40.32
N ARG A 19 16.88 39.21 -39.43
CA ARG A 19 15.67 38.38 -39.32
C ARG A 19 14.75 38.67 -40.51
N GLY A 20 14.08 37.65 -41.05
CA GLY A 20 12.98 37.81 -42.01
C GLY A 20 12.05 36.60 -42.02
N ARG A 21 10.77 36.84 -41.77
CA ARG A 21 9.64 35.89 -41.74
C ARG A 21 9.11 35.58 -43.16
N GLY A 22 8.54 34.41 -43.37
CA GLY A 22 7.56 34.10 -44.45
C GLY A 22 6.89 32.75 -44.19
N ARG A 23 5.59 32.72 -43.81
CA ARG A 23 4.42 32.29 -44.63
C ARG A 23 4.58 30.86 -45.20
N GLY A 24 3.76 29.83 -44.93
CA GLY A 24 2.37 29.73 -44.46
C GLY A 24 1.48 29.15 -45.57
N GLN A 25 0.90 27.95 -45.39
CA GLN A 25 -0.36 27.36 -45.95
C GLN A 25 -0.59 26.01 -45.20
N ARG A 26 -1.61 25.71 -44.36
CA ARG A 26 -3.10 25.62 -44.47
C ARG A 26 -3.54 24.78 -45.68
N PHE A 27 -4.42 23.78 -45.65
CA PHE A 27 -5.34 23.03 -44.75
C PHE A 27 -5.90 21.83 -45.62
N PRO A 28 -6.77 20.86 -45.22
CA PRO A 28 -7.86 20.98 -44.25
C PRO A 28 -8.17 19.80 -43.32
N SER A 29 -8.92 20.17 -42.29
CA SER A 29 -9.58 19.37 -41.25
C SER A 29 -11.02 19.02 -41.65
N ASN A 30 -11.49 17.82 -41.25
CA ASN A 30 -12.91 17.49 -41.21
C ASN A 30 -13.44 17.68 -39.76
N GLN A 31 -14.50 18.47 -39.62
CA GLN A 31 -15.25 18.67 -38.37
C GLN A 31 -16.53 17.82 -38.38
N SER A 32 -16.88 17.25 -37.24
CA SER A 32 -18.26 16.90 -36.89
C SER A 32 -18.71 17.78 -35.72
N LYS A 33 -19.93 18.32 -35.89
CA LYS A 33 -20.63 19.31 -35.08
C LYS A 33 -21.17 18.70 -33.78
N VAL A 34 -21.07 19.42 -32.66
CA VAL A 34 -22.15 19.54 -31.66
C VAL A 34 -22.13 20.96 -31.08
N SER A 35 -23.34 21.47 -30.84
CA SER A 35 -23.78 22.83 -30.60
C SER A 35 -23.44 23.46 -29.24
N SER A 36 -23.40 24.79 -29.29
CA SER A 36 -23.28 25.83 -28.26
C SER A 36 -24.23 25.75 -27.05
N PHE A 37 -23.80 26.24 -25.89
CA PHE A 37 -24.39 27.44 -25.23
C PHE A 37 -23.51 28.02 -24.10
N ALA A 38 -23.15 29.30 -24.28
CA ALA A 38 -22.89 30.41 -23.33
C ALA A 38 -21.97 30.30 -22.07
N GLU A 39 -20.84 31.00 -22.18
CA GLU A 39 -20.21 31.99 -21.27
C GLU A 39 -20.66 32.08 -19.78
N ARG A 40 -19.71 32.11 -18.82
CA ARG A 40 -18.96 33.31 -18.34
C ARG A 40 -18.02 32.99 -17.17
N GLY A 41 -16.82 33.59 -17.20
CA GLY A 41 -16.11 34.11 -16.02
C GLY A 41 -15.20 33.17 -15.20
N THR A 42 -13.90 33.22 -15.46
CA THR A 42 -12.85 32.95 -14.45
C THR A 42 -12.75 34.13 -13.46
N PRO A 43 -12.35 33.91 -12.20
CA PRO A 43 -10.92 34.09 -11.91
C PRO A 43 -10.31 33.03 -10.98
N SER A 44 -8.99 32.91 -11.15
CA SER A 44 -7.99 32.21 -10.36
C SER A 44 -8.12 32.37 -8.84
N SER A 45 -7.91 31.28 -8.09
CA SER A 45 -7.08 31.32 -6.89
C SER A 45 -6.57 29.92 -6.51
N SER A 46 -5.28 29.88 -6.18
CA SER A 46 -4.53 28.75 -5.63
C SER A 46 -5.12 28.25 -4.32
N SER A 47 -5.31 26.94 -4.17
CA SER A 47 -5.66 26.31 -2.89
C SER A 47 -4.83 25.05 -2.68
N ALA A 48 -3.96 25.10 -1.67
CA ALA A 48 -3.24 23.96 -1.14
C ALA A 48 -4.22 23.04 -0.41
N ASN A 49 -4.26 21.76 -0.78
CA ASN A 49 -5.12 20.77 -0.13
C ASN A 49 -4.50 20.30 1.19
N ARG A 50 -5.07 20.76 2.31
CA ARG A 50 -4.93 20.12 3.64
C ARG A 50 -5.84 18.90 3.71
N ALA A 51 -5.27 17.80 4.17
CA ALA A 51 -5.96 16.53 4.43
C ALA A 51 -7.16 16.71 5.37
N SER A 52 -8.28 16.14 4.98
CA SER A 52 -9.55 16.17 5.69
C SER A 52 -9.48 15.36 7.00
N ALA A 53 -9.35 16.06 8.11
CA ALA A 53 -9.84 15.60 9.39
C ALA A 53 -11.37 15.59 9.35
N SER A 54 -11.98 14.57 9.95
CA SER A 54 -13.42 14.41 10.11
C SER A 54 -14.05 15.68 10.73
N VAL A 55 -15.02 16.25 10.01
CA VAL A 55 -15.80 17.42 10.43
C VAL A 55 -16.58 17.09 11.70
N ILE A 56 -16.15 17.67 12.82
CA ILE A 56 -16.96 17.85 14.02
C ILE A 56 -17.68 19.18 13.82
N SER A 57 -19.02 19.16 13.87
CA SER A 57 -19.83 20.38 13.79
C SER A 57 -19.57 21.26 15.02
N ASN A 58 -19.00 22.45 14.79
CA ASN A 58 -18.84 23.51 15.77
C ASN A 58 -20.21 24.06 16.21
N THR A 59 -20.47 24.04 17.52
CA THR A 59 -21.24 25.08 18.20
C THR A 59 -20.39 25.59 19.38
N GLN A 60 -20.36 26.91 19.52
CA GLN A 60 -19.37 27.70 20.25
C GLN A 60 -19.31 27.46 21.77
N GLU A 61 -18.07 27.53 22.25
CA GLU A 61 -17.54 28.10 23.51
C GLU A 61 -18.17 27.67 24.84
N ASP A 62 -17.42 26.84 25.57
CA ASP A 62 -17.24 27.01 27.01
C ASP A 62 -15.81 26.61 27.41
N ASP A 63 -15.31 27.31 28.41
CA ASP A 63 -13.96 27.39 28.97
C ASP A 63 -13.07 26.13 28.90
N ALA A 64 -11.81 26.31 28.48
CA ALA A 64 -10.79 25.27 28.45
C ALA A 64 -10.31 24.93 29.87
N GLN A 65 -11.13 24.18 30.61
CA GLN A 65 -10.68 23.38 31.75
C GLN A 65 -9.75 22.27 31.25
N PRO A 66 -8.67 21.93 31.97
CA PRO A 66 -7.83 20.80 31.61
C PRO A 66 -8.73 19.56 31.59
N SER A 67 -8.85 18.93 30.42
CA SER A 67 -9.68 17.74 30.24
C SER A 67 -9.29 16.71 31.28
N SER A 68 -10.16 16.49 32.28
CA SER A 68 -10.04 15.35 33.18
C SER A 68 -9.87 14.12 32.31
N ASN A 69 -8.74 13.42 32.44
CA ASN A 69 -8.46 12.21 31.68
C ASN A 69 -9.64 11.25 31.84
N PHE A 70 -10.47 11.14 30.80
CA PHE A 70 -11.64 10.28 30.82
C PHE A 70 -11.12 8.84 30.74
N VAL A 71 -11.14 8.14 31.87
CA VAL A 71 -10.64 6.76 31.98
C VAL A 71 -11.83 5.80 31.95
N GLY A 72 -11.79 4.86 31.02
CA GLY A 72 -12.78 3.78 30.93
C GLY A 72 -12.71 2.83 32.13
N THR A 73 -13.86 2.32 32.56
CA THR A 73 -14.00 1.46 33.74
C THR A 73 -14.58 0.09 33.40
N CYS A 74 -14.80 -0.23 32.12
CA CYS A 74 -15.27 -1.55 31.71
C CYS A 74 -14.20 -2.63 32.00
N PRO A 75 -14.47 -3.62 32.88
CA PRO A 75 -13.46 -4.62 33.23
C PRO A 75 -13.38 -5.79 32.23
N TYR A 76 -14.17 -5.76 31.14
CA TYR A 76 -14.31 -6.86 30.18
C TYR A 76 -14.00 -6.41 28.75
N MET A 77 -13.77 -7.37 27.85
CA MET A 77 -13.55 -7.08 26.42
C MET A 77 -14.74 -6.41 25.71
N CYS A 78 -15.94 -6.49 26.31
CA CYS A 78 -17.17 -5.84 25.87
C CYS A 78 -17.97 -5.30 27.07
N PRO A 79 -18.45 -4.05 27.03
CA PRO A 79 -19.37 -3.53 28.03
C PRO A 79 -20.63 -4.40 28.18
N GLU A 80 -21.05 -4.64 29.41
CA GLU A 80 -22.20 -5.51 29.69
C GLU A 80 -23.48 -5.02 29.01
N ARG A 81 -23.71 -3.70 29.01
CA ARG A 81 -24.86 -3.10 28.32
C ARG A 81 -24.87 -3.42 26.83
N GLU A 82 -23.70 -3.33 26.18
CA GLU A 82 -23.57 -3.68 24.77
C GLU A 82 -23.80 -5.18 24.55
N ARG A 83 -23.19 -6.05 25.37
CA ARG A 83 -23.38 -7.50 25.27
C ARG A 83 -24.86 -7.89 25.36
N ILE A 84 -25.58 -7.41 26.38
CA ILE A 84 -27.01 -7.69 26.58
C ILE A 84 -27.83 -7.17 25.39
N GLN A 85 -27.50 -5.98 24.88
CA GLN A 85 -28.20 -5.43 23.71
C GLN A 85 -27.99 -6.31 22.48
N ARG A 86 -26.76 -6.78 22.25
CA ARG A 86 -26.43 -7.64 21.11
C ARG A 86 -27.01 -9.05 21.23
N GLU A 87 -27.15 -9.58 22.44
CA GLU A 87 -27.91 -10.81 22.70
C GLU A 87 -29.39 -10.66 22.31
N LYS A 88 -30.04 -9.57 22.74
CA LYS A 88 -31.44 -9.27 22.41
C LYS A 88 -31.66 -9.11 20.90
N LEU A 89 -30.73 -8.42 20.22
CA LEU A 89 -30.80 -8.18 18.78
C LEU A 89 -30.28 -9.35 17.92
N ARG A 90 -29.76 -10.42 18.54
CA ARG A 90 -29.08 -11.54 17.85
C ARG A 90 -27.94 -11.09 16.94
N ASP A 91 -27.20 -10.05 17.34
CA ASP A 91 -26.04 -9.48 16.63
C ASP A 91 -24.71 -9.95 17.26
N LEU A 92 -24.60 -11.25 17.50
CA LEU A 92 -23.39 -11.91 18.00
C LEU A 92 -22.63 -12.58 16.85
N ALA A 93 -21.35 -12.24 16.69
CA ALA A 93 -20.45 -12.94 15.78
C ALA A 93 -20.20 -14.36 16.27
N ILE A 94 -19.75 -15.25 15.39
CA ILE A 94 -19.57 -16.67 15.72
C ILE A 94 -18.66 -16.90 16.93
N PHE A 95 -17.61 -16.08 17.07
CA PHE A 95 -16.63 -16.14 18.16
C PHE A 95 -17.18 -15.67 19.51
N GLU A 96 -18.34 -15.01 19.51
CA GLU A 96 -18.95 -14.43 20.71
C GLU A 96 -20.09 -15.30 21.25
N ARG A 97 -20.43 -16.41 20.58
CA ARG A 97 -21.60 -17.24 20.89
C ARG A 97 -21.28 -18.30 21.92
N LEU A 98 -22.00 -18.30 23.03
CA LEU A 98 -21.89 -19.33 24.05
C LEU A 98 -22.53 -20.63 23.53
N HIS A 99 -21.74 -21.68 23.40
CA HIS A 99 -22.15 -22.98 22.82
C HIS A 99 -22.80 -22.84 21.43
N GLY A 100 -22.32 -21.88 20.62
CA GLY A 100 -22.86 -21.62 19.28
C GLY A 100 -24.24 -20.94 19.24
N ASN A 101 -24.84 -20.61 20.38
CA ASN A 101 -26.15 -19.97 20.44
C ASN A 101 -26.10 -18.50 19.98
N PRO A 102 -26.84 -18.08 18.94
CA PRO A 102 -26.79 -16.72 18.40
C PRO A 102 -27.42 -15.65 19.32
N GLY A 103 -28.12 -16.04 20.38
CA GLY A 103 -28.74 -15.13 21.35
C GLY A 103 -28.12 -15.19 22.74
N LYS A 104 -27.01 -15.90 22.94
CA LYS A 104 -26.31 -15.99 24.23
C LYS A 104 -24.81 -15.79 24.06
N SER A 105 -24.22 -14.96 24.90
CA SER A 105 -22.79 -14.71 24.97
C SER A 105 -22.29 -14.86 26.41
N SER A 106 -21.01 -14.57 26.64
CA SER A 106 -20.40 -14.51 27.97
C SER A 106 -19.41 -13.35 28.04
N PRO A 107 -19.07 -12.85 29.24
CA PRO A 107 -18.03 -11.82 29.40
C PRO A 107 -16.67 -12.21 28.82
N ALA A 108 -16.36 -13.51 28.77
CA ALA A 108 -15.10 -14.04 28.26
C ALA A 108 -15.05 -14.16 26.72
N LEU A 109 -16.20 -14.11 26.04
CA LEU A 109 -16.29 -14.24 24.58
C LEU A 109 -16.62 -12.92 23.87
N ALA A 110 -17.49 -12.11 24.47
CA ALA A 110 -17.97 -10.88 23.85
C ALA A 110 -16.84 -9.84 23.71
N VAL A 111 -16.66 -9.29 22.50
CA VAL A 111 -15.74 -8.19 22.25
C VAL A 111 -16.50 -6.98 21.72
N LYS A 112 -16.20 -5.79 22.25
CA LYS A 112 -16.86 -4.53 21.89
C LYS A 112 -16.83 -4.30 20.37
N LYS A 113 -17.98 -4.15 19.74
CA LYS A 113 -18.12 -3.88 18.29
C LYS A 113 -17.71 -2.43 17.98
N PHE A 114 -17.21 -2.17 16.78
CA PHE A 114 -16.92 -0.79 16.37
C PHE A 114 -18.23 -0.02 16.12
N CYS A 115 -18.33 1.19 16.68
CA CYS A 115 -19.49 2.05 16.47
C CYS A 115 -19.16 3.20 15.50
N ARG A 116 -19.87 3.28 14.38
CA ARG A 116 -19.63 4.31 13.34
C ARG A 116 -19.96 5.72 13.82
N THR A 117 -20.98 5.84 14.65
CA THR A 117 -21.52 7.12 15.13
C THR A 117 -21.59 7.08 16.64
N ILE A 118 -20.65 7.75 17.29
CA ILE A 118 -20.63 7.91 18.74
C ILE A 118 -21.00 9.35 19.07
N SER A 119 -22.02 9.51 19.92
CA SER A 119 -22.30 10.78 20.56
C SER A 119 -21.58 10.83 21.90
N THR A 120 -20.52 11.64 21.99
CA THR A 120 -19.69 11.78 23.19
C THR A 120 -20.50 12.17 24.43
N LYS A 121 -21.64 12.86 24.26
CA LYS A 121 -22.54 13.27 25.35
C LYS A 121 -23.15 12.12 26.15
N TYR A 122 -23.27 10.93 25.57
CA TYR A 122 -23.94 9.78 26.20
C TYR A 122 -22.98 8.65 26.61
N VAL A 123 -21.68 8.81 26.34
CA VAL A 123 -20.69 7.78 26.64
C VAL A 123 -20.35 7.83 28.11
N GLN A 124 -20.59 6.72 28.81
CA GLN A 124 -20.20 6.56 30.21
C GLN A 124 -18.82 5.93 30.31
N ALA A 125 -18.13 6.11 31.44
CA ALA A 125 -16.85 5.45 31.69
C ALA A 125 -16.98 3.91 31.60
N SER A 126 -18.12 3.35 32.01
CA SER A 126 -18.41 1.91 31.93
C SER A 126 -18.62 1.39 30.51
N ASP A 127 -18.83 2.27 29.52
CA ASP A 127 -18.91 1.89 28.10
C ASP A 127 -17.51 1.77 27.46
N MET A 128 -16.43 2.10 28.18
CA MET A 128 -15.06 2.19 27.66
C MET A 128 -14.11 1.28 28.41
N ARG A 129 -13.22 0.60 27.67
CA ARG A 129 -12.23 -0.31 28.26
C ARG A 129 -10.98 0.48 28.70
N PRO A 130 -10.47 0.29 29.92
CA PRO A 130 -9.18 0.82 30.33
C PRO A 130 -8.05 0.15 29.53
N ILE A 131 -6.87 0.78 29.54
CA ILE A 131 -5.73 0.36 28.71
C ILE A 131 -5.31 -1.11 28.90
N THR A 132 -5.37 -1.63 30.13
CA THR A 132 -5.02 -3.03 30.42
C THR A 132 -5.99 -3.99 29.72
N VAL A 133 -7.29 -3.71 29.80
CA VAL A 133 -8.32 -4.51 29.13
C VAL A 133 -8.20 -4.39 27.61
N LEU A 134 -7.84 -3.22 27.07
CA LEU A 134 -7.59 -3.05 25.64
C LEU A 134 -6.42 -3.91 25.14
N GLU A 135 -5.33 -3.95 25.90
CA GLU A 135 -4.15 -4.78 25.62
C GLU A 135 -4.50 -6.27 25.65
N ASP A 136 -5.18 -6.73 26.70
CA ASP A 136 -5.64 -8.12 26.82
C ASP A 136 -6.62 -8.49 25.69
N THR A 137 -7.53 -7.58 25.33
CA THR A 137 -8.47 -7.77 24.22
C THR A 137 -7.72 -7.92 22.90
N LEU A 138 -6.71 -7.08 22.65
CA LEU A 138 -5.92 -7.18 21.42
C LEU A 138 -5.18 -8.52 21.35
N ASN A 139 -4.56 -8.95 22.45
CA ASN A 139 -3.87 -10.24 22.52
C ASN A 139 -4.83 -11.42 22.24
N TYR A 140 -6.03 -11.39 22.83
CA TYR A 140 -7.08 -12.36 22.51
C TYR A 140 -7.42 -12.35 21.02
N LEU A 141 -7.68 -11.18 20.42
CA LEU A 141 -8.01 -11.07 19.00
C LEU A 141 -6.89 -11.58 18.08
N LEU A 142 -5.63 -11.28 18.40
CA LEU A 142 -4.49 -11.75 17.62
C LEU A 142 -4.31 -13.27 17.74
N SER A 143 -4.59 -13.86 18.91
CA SER A 143 -4.56 -15.33 19.07
C SER A 143 -5.56 -16.06 18.18
N LEU A 144 -6.69 -15.42 17.81
CA LEU A 144 -7.67 -16.02 16.89
C LEU A 144 -7.10 -16.21 15.48
N LEU A 145 -6.08 -15.44 15.09
CA LEU A 145 -5.43 -15.55 13.78
C LEU A 145 -4.54 -16.79 13.66
N GLU A 146 -4.17 -17.39 14.79
CA GLU A 146 -3.38 -18.62 14.85
C GLU A 146 -4.27 -19.87 14.75
N SER A 147 -5.56 -19.73 15.06
CA SER A 147 -6.53 -20.83 14.96
C SER A 147 -6.84 -21.18 13.49
N LYS A 148 -6.90 -22.48 13.20
CA LYS A 148 -7.31 -23.03 11.89
C LYS A 148 -8.76 -23.50 11.87
N GLU A 149 -9.52 -23.23 12.93
CA GLU A 149 -10.92 -23.68 13.06
C GLU A 149 -11.87 -22.99 12.09
N HIS A 150 -11.53 -21.76 11.68
CA HIS A 150 -12.36 -20.93 10.81
C HIS A 150 -11.57 -20.45 9.58
N LEU A 151 -12.30 -20.18 8.50
CA LEU A 151 -11.74 -19.53 7.32
C LEU A 151 -11.14 -18.17 7.70
N PHE A 152 -10.02 -17.83 7.07
CA PHE A 152 -9.29 -16.61 7.38
C PHE A 152 -10.15 -15.37 7.22
N GLU A 153 -10.99 -15.31 6.19
CA GLU A 153 -11.89 -14.19 5.89
C GLU A 153 -12.88 -13.94 7.04
N VAL A 154 -13.37 -15.00 7.66
CA VAL A 154 -14.31 -14.91 8.80
C VAL A 154 -13.61 -14.39 10.06
N VAL A 155 -12.40 -14.88 10.33
CA VAL A 155 -11.57 -14.39 11.45
C VAL A 155 -11.17 -12.94 11.19
N HIS A 156 -10.74 -12.63 9.97
CA HIS A 156 -10.37 -11.29 9.53
C HIS A 156 -11.50 -10.30 9.76
N ASP A 157 -12.72 -10.57 9.30
CA ASP A 157 -13.86 -9.66 9.46
C ASP A 157 -14.14 -9.32 10.91
N PHE A 158 -14.03 -10.31 11.79
CA PHE A 158 -14.20 -10.13 13.22
C PHE A 158 -13.06 -9.27 13.82
N VAL A 159 -11.81 -9.68 13.61
CA VAL A 159 -10.64 -8.96 14.15
C VAL A 159 -10.54 -7.55 13.58
N PHE A 160 -10.84 -7.36 12.30
CA PHE A 160 -10.89 -6.07 11.62
C PHE A 160 -11.89 -5.12 12.28
N ASP A 161 -13.10 -5.57 12.59
CA ASP A 161 -14.08 -4.72 13.29
C ASP A 161 -13.63 -4.42 14.73
N ARG A 162 -13.19 -5.44 15.48
CA ARG A 162 -12.87 -5.29 16.90
C ARG A 162 -11.61 -4.47 17.16
N THR A 163 -10.60 -4.56 16.28
CA THR A 163 -9.41 -3.68 16.35
C THR A 163 -9.77 -2.21 16.10
N ARG A 164 -10.76 -1.91 15.21
CA ARG A 164 -11.27 -0.54 15.06
C ARG A 164 -11.95 -0.03 16.34
N SER A 165 -12.67 -0.90 17.04
CA SER A 165 -13.24 -0.58 18.36
C SER A 165 -12.16 -0.28 19.40
N ILE A 166 -11.06 -1.05 19.42
CA ILE A 166 -9.91 -0.79 20.30
C ILE A 166 -9.30 0.58 20.01
N ARG A 167 -9.04 0.92 18.73
CA ARG A 167 -8.52 2.25 18.36
C ARG A 167 -9.47 3.37 18.74
N GLN A 168 -10.78 3.16 18.56
CA GLN A 168 -11.80 4.10 18.97
C GLN A 168 -11.75 4.36 20.48
N ASP A 169 -11.58 3.31 21.29
CA ASP A 169 -11.43 3.44 22.73
C ASP A 169 -10.14 4.18 23.13
N ILE A 170 -9.03 3.92 22.44
CA ILE A 170 -7.75 4.61 22.66
C ILE A 170 -7.88 6.11 22.37
N THR A 171 -8.46 6.46 21.21
CA THR A 171 -8.64 7.85 20.79
C THR A 171 -9.57 8.60 21.74
N MET A 172 -10.71 8.02 22.10
CA MET A 172 -11.68 8.69 22.98
C MET A 172 -11.15 8.95 24.40
N GLN A 173 -10.23 8.10 24.88
CA GLN A 173 -9.56 8.27 26.17
C GLN A 173 -8.26 9.09 26.08
N ASN A 174 -7.90 9.59 24.88
CA ASN A 174 -6.65 10.34 24.62
C ASN A 174 -5.39 9.61 25.13
N ILE A 175 -5.33 8.28 24.98
CA ILE A 175 -4.20 7.48 25.46
C ILE A 175 -3.03 7.61 24.49
N VAL A 176 -1.91 8.15 24.98
CA VAL A 176 -0.69 8.43 24.18
C VAL A 176 0.58 7.80 24.72
N ASN A 177 0.50 6.72 25.50
CA ASN A 177 1.69 6.11 26.12
C ASN A 177 2.31 4.96 25.28
N LYS A 178 3.44 4.41 25.75
CA LYS A 178 4.14 3.29 25.11
C LYS A 178 3.27 2.05 24.85
N LYS A 179 2.32 1.74 25.73
CA LYS A 179 1.40 0.61 25.52
C LYS A 179 0.49 0.85 24.32
N ALA A 180 0.01 2.08 24.14
CA ALA A 180 -0.76 2.43 22.94
C ALA A 180 0.07 2.22 21.67
N ILE A 181 1.33 2.65 21.67
CA ILE A 181 2.25 2.40 20.55
C ILE A 181 2.31 0.92 20.21
N TYR A 182 2.64 0.04 21.17
CA TYR A 182 2.72 -1.41 20.92
C TYR A 182 1.41 -2.03 20.42
N MET A 183 0.26 -1.57 20.94
CA MET A 183 -1.04 -2.00 20.43
C MET A 183 -1.24 -1.59 18.96
N TYR A 184 -0.91 -0.35 18.60
CA TYR A 184 -0.98 0.11 17.21
C TYR A 184 -0.03 -0.66 16.30
N GLU A 185 1.20 -0.95 16.75
CA GLU A 185 2.15 -1.81 16.04
C GLU A 185 1.55 -3.20 15.77
N GLY A 186 0.92 -3.83 16.76
CA GLY A 186 0.22 -5.11 16.61
C GLY A 186 -0.94 -5.04 15.61
N MET A 187 -1.75 -3.98 15.66
CA MET A 187 -2.85 -3.77 14.71
C MET A 187 -2.37 -3.51 13.28
N VAL A 188 -1.25 -2.79 13.10
CA VAL A 188 -0.62 -2.62 11.78
C VAL A 188 -0.12 -3.97 11.26
N LYS A 189 0.58 -4.77 12.08
CA LYS A 189 1.02 -6.13 11.72
C LYS A 189 -0.15 -6.99 11.24
N PHE A 190 -1.27 -6.98 11.96
CA PHE A 190 -2.50 -7.65 11.53
C PHE A 190 -2.95 -7.20 10.14
N HIS A 191 -3.05 -5.89 9.91
CA HIS A 191 -3.50 -5.36 8.62
C HIS A 191 -2.53 -5.67 7.46
N VAL A 192 -1.21 -5.68 7.71
CA VAL A 192 -0.19 -6.03 6.71
C VAL A 192 -0.24 -7.51 6.33
N VAL A 193 -0.34 -8.41 7.32
CA VAL A 193 -0.49 -9.84 7.05
C VAL A 193 -1.83 -10.11 6.35
N SER A 194 -2.88 -9.41 6.75
CA SER A 194 -4.20 -9.51 6.12
C SER A 194 -4.20 -9.02 4.67
N HIS A 195 -3.46 -7.96 4.36
CA HIS A 195 -3.27 -7.50 2.99
C HIS A 195 -2.71 -8.62 2.10
N TYR A 196 -1.65 -9.29 2.54
CA TYR A 196 -1.06 -10.42 1.82
C TYR A 196 -2.00 -11.62 1.69
N LYS A 197 -2.63 -12.04 2.80
CA LYS A 197 -3.55 -13.19 2.81
C LYS A 197 -4.79 -12.95 1.94
N LEU A 198 -5.42 -11.77 2.05
CA LEU A 198 -6.56 -11.40 1.21
C LEU A 198 -6.14 -11.30 -0.26
N TRP A 199 -4.96 -10.76 -0.56
CA TRP A 199 -4.43 -10.76 -1.92
C TRP A 199 -4.28 -12.18 -2.49
N CYS A 200 -3.89 -13.15 -1.68
CA CYS A 200 -3.80 -14.56 -2.09
C CYS A 200 -5.17 -15.18 -2.41
N SER A 201 -6.26 -14.70 -1.79
CA SER A 201 -7.64 -15.15 -2.00
C SER A 201 -8.43 -14.28 -3.01
N MET A 202 -7.76 -13.46 -3.84
CA MET A 202 -8.38 -12.49 -4.76
C MET A 202 -9.26 -13.06 -5.87
N SER A 203 -9.25 -14.38 -6.07
CA SER A 203 -10.12 -15.03 -7.04
C SER A 203 -11.60 -14.98 -6.63
N ASP A 204 -11.92 -14.73 -5.36
CA ASP A 204 -13.27 -14.52 -4.87
C ASP A 204 -13.66 -13.02 -4.96
N PRO A 205 -14.74 -12.66 -5.69
CA PRO A 205 -15.24 -11.28 -5.79
C PRO A 205 -15.49 -10.59 -4.44
N ASN A 206 -15.87 -11.35 -3.40
CA ASN A 206 -16.13 -10.79 -2.07
C ASN A 206 -14.83 -10.29 -1.41
N THR A 207 -13.70 -10.96 -1.67
CA THR A 207 -12.38 -10.66 -1.10
C THR A 207 -11.83 -9.31 -1.57
N ALA A 208 -12.16 -8.87 -2.79
CA ALA A 208 -11.71 -7.60 -3.33
C ALA A 208 -12.19 -6.41 -2.47
N SER A 209 -13.47 -6.44 -2.05
CA SER A 209 -14.05 -5.42 -1.20
C SER A 209 -13.40 -5.39 0.19
N LEU A 210 -13.15 -6.58 0.74
CA LEU A 210 -12.55 -6.75 2.06
C LEU A 210 -11.11 -6.24 2.09
N HIS A 211 -10.33 -6.58 1.06
CA HIS A 211 -8.98 -6.09 0.89
C HIS A 211 -8.91 -4.57 0.74
N HIS A 212 -9.82 -3.97 -0.03
CA HIS A 212 -9.88 -2.51 -0.15
C HIS A 212 -10.11 -1.84 1.21
N LEU A 213 -11.08 -2.35 2.00
CA LEU A 213 -11.35 -1.84 3.35
C LEU A 213 -10.17 -2.09 4.30
N ASN A 214 -9.49 -3.24 4.20
CA ASN A 214 -8.27 -3.54 4.95
C ASN A 214 -7.17 -2.50 4.67
N MET A 215 -6.94 -2.16 3.40
CA MET A 215 -5.95 -1.15 3.01
C MET A 215 -6.29 0.25 3.53
N GLU A 216 -7.56 0.64 3.50
CA GLU A 216 -8.00 1.91 4.07
C GLU A 216 -7.72 1.98 5.58
N GLN A 217 -8.00 0.89 6.31
CA GLN A 217 -7.73 0.86 7.75
C GLN A 217 -6.25 0.73 8.08
N LEU A 218 -5.46 0.02 7.27
CA LEU A 218 -4.00 -0.04 7.40
C LEU A 218 -3.41 1.38 7.39
N THR A 219 -3.76 2.19 6.39
CA THR A 219 -3.25 3.56 6.26
C THR A 219 -3.69 4.46 7.41
N LYS A 220 -4.95 4.35 7.85
CA LYS A 220 -5.45 5.09 9.03
C LYS A 220 -4.74 4.69 10.33
N THR A 221 -4.43 3.41 10.48
CA THR A 221 -3.72 2.87 11.65
C THR A 221 -2.27 3.32 11.64
N LEU A 222 -1.58 3.26 10.51
CA LEU A 222 -0.22 3.79 10.33
C LEU A 222 -0.15 5.28 10.64
N ALA A 223 -1.08 6.09 10.11
CA ALA A 223 -1.13 7.52 10.39
C ALA A 223 -1.27 7.82 11.90
N SER A 224 -2.14 7.05 12.58
CA SER A 224 -2.30 7.18 14.04
C SER A 224 -1.05 6.74 14.80
N LEU A 225 -0.38 5.67 14.36
CA LEU A 225 0.88 5.20 14.93
C LEU A 225 1.99 6.24 14.78
N PHE A 226 2.10 6.89 13.62
CA PHE A 226 3.08 7.95 13.40
C PHE A 226 2.83 9.17 14.28
N ASN A 227 1.57 9.57 14.46
CA ASN A 227 1.22 10.63 15.42
C ASN A 227 1.60 10.23 16.86
N LEU A 228 1.47 8.95 17.24
CA LEU A 228 1.90 8.47 18.55
C LEU A 228 3.42 8.48 18.72
N TYR A 229 4.18 8.11 17.69
CA TYR A 229 5.64 8.23 17.71
C TYR A 229 6.08 9.69 17.86
N GLU A 230 5.47 10.61 17.10
CA GLU A 230 5.75 12.05 17.19
C GLU A 230 5.41 12.60 18.58
N ALA A 231 4.25 12.24 19.13
CA ALA A 231 3.83 12.68 20.47
C ALA A 231 4.71 12.13 21.61
N ASN A 232 5.44 11.03 21.38
CA ASN A 232 6.35 10.40 22.35
C ASN A 232 7.83 10.64 22.03
N GLN A 233 8.13 11.52 21.08
CA GLN A 233 9.49 11.79 20.65
C GLN A 233 10.24 12.57 21.74
N ASN A 234 11.02 11.84 22.55
CA ASN A 234 11.99 12.44 23.46
C ASN A 234 13.31 12.62 22.71
N SER A 235 13.98 13.75 22.90
CA SER A 235 15.05 14.32 22.06
C SER A 235 16.23 13.43 21.67
N ASN A 236 16.36 12.20 22.18
CA ASN A 236 17.41 11.24 21.80
C ASN A 236 16.95 9.77 21.67
N HIS A 237 15.65 9.45 21.75
CA HIS A 237 15.19 8.05 21.69
C HIS A 237 14.22 7.82 20.52
N VAL A 238 14.68 7.05 19.53
CA VAL A 238 13.84 6.52 18.45
C VAL A 238 13.13 5.28 18.96
N HIS A 239 11.85 5.08 18.65
CA HIS A 239 11.18 3.84 19.05
C HIS A 239 11.78 2.66 18.27
N GLU A 240 11.97 1.52 18.93
CA GLU A 240 12.68 0.35 18.38
C GLU A 240 12.15 -0.06 17.00
N ASN A 241 10.83 -0.08 16.83
CA ASN A 241 10.17 -0.53 15.60
C ASN A 241 9.78 0.61 14.65
N GLU A 242 10.03 1.88 15.00
CA GLU A 242 9.58 3.05 14.25
C GLU A 242 10.01 2.99 12.78
N ALA A 243 11.26 2.61 12.55
CA ALA A 243 11.84 2.44 11.23
C ALA A 243 11.13 1.38 10.38
N GLU A 244 10.76 0.25 10.99
CA GLU A 244 10.04 -0.83 10.29
C GLU A 244 8.70 -0.31 9.78
N PHE A 245 7.88 0.29 10.64
CA PHE A 245 6.55 0.77 10.26
C PHE A 245 6.58 1.93 9.26
N HIS A 246 7.55 2.84 9.37
CA HIS A 246 7.78 3.87 8.35
C HIS A 246 8.16 3.26 7.00
N SER A 247 8.97 2.19 7.00
CA SER A 247 9.35 1.48 5.77
C SER A 247 8.14 0.85 5.06
N LEU A 248 7.18 0.29 5.82
CA LEU A 248 5.95 -0.28 5.27
C LEU A 248 5.12 0.80 4.56
N TYR A 249 5.00 2.00 5.14
CA TYR A 249 4.29 3.12 4.50
C TYR A 249 4.94 3.53 3.16
N VAL A 250 6.27 3.52 3.07
CA VAL A 250 6.96 3.79 1.79
C VAL A 250 6.63 2.70 0.75
N LEU A 251 6.63 1.43 1.15
CA LEU A 251 6.33 0.30 0.26
C LEU A 251 4.86 0.26 -0.19
N LEU A 252 3.92 0.83 0.58
CA LEU A 252 2.51 0.99 0.18
C LEU A 252 2.33 1.88 -1.06
N HIS A 253 3.37 2.60 -1.49
CA HIS A 253 3.38 3.43 -2.69
C HIS A 253 3.95 2.70 -3.92
N LEU A 254 4.11 1.38 -3.84
CA LEU A 254 4.37 0.54 -5.00
C LEU A 254 3.09 0.35 -5.82
N GLY A 255 3.26 0.02 -7.11
CA GLY A 255 2.17 -0.24 -8.05
C GLY A 255 1.80 0.95 -8.93
N SER A 256 1.56 0.70 -10.21
CA SER A 256 1.18 1.76 -11.19
C SER A 256 -0.19 2.38 -10.94
N TYR A 257 -1.06 1.70 -10.21
CA TYR A 257 -2.44 2.13 -9.92
C TYR A 257 -2.71 2.37 -8.43
N SER A 258 -1.67 2.48 -7.61
CA SER A 258 -1.85 2.83 -6.20
C SER A 258 -2.58 4.17 -6.11
N GLN A 259 -3.78 4.18 -5.53
CA GLN A 259 -4.46 5.43 -5.21
C GLN A 259 -3.53 6.30 -4.38
N PRO A 260 -3.47 7.63 -4.60
CA PRO A 260 -2.63 8.52 -3.81
C PRO A 260 -2.92 8.31 -2.31
N MET A 261 -1.96 7.72 -1.60
CA MET A 261 -2.07 7.38 -0.18
C MET A 261 -1.72 8.61 0.67
N GLY A 262 -2.70 9.49 0.90
CA GLY A 262 -2.50 10.69 1.72
C GLY A 262 -1.67 11.75 0.98
N GLU A 263 -0.68 12.31 1.66
CA GLU A 263 0.19 13.34 1.06
C GLU A 263 1.26 12.73 0.13
N PRO A 264 1.84 13.51 -0.79
CA PRO A 264 2.99 13.05 -1.57
C PRO A 264 4.17 12.63 -0.69
N LEU A 265 4.81 11.50 -1.02
CA LEU A 265 5.99 11.01 -0.30
C LEU A 265 7.12 12.04 -0.17
N SER A 266 7.25 12.95 -1.14
CA SER A 266 8.25 14.03 -1.08
C SER A 266 8.06 14.98 0.10
N LEU A 267 6.81 15.25 0.49
CA LEU A 267 6.48 16.05 1.68
C LEU A 267 6.59 15.20 2.93
N TRP A 268 6.11 13.96 2.87
CA TRP A 268 6.18 13.03 4.00
C TRP A 268 7.61 12.80 4.48
N PHE A 269 8.56 12.57 3.57
CA PHE A 269 9.97 12.37 3.92
C PHE A 269 10.60 13.57 4.65
N GLN A 270 10.08 14.78 4.50
CA GLN A 270 10.60 15.96 5.22
C GLN A 270 10.29 15.92 6.71
N ARG A 271 9.26 15.15 7.10
CA ARG A 271 8.79 15.03 8.48
C ARG A 271 9.39 13.83 9.21
N VAL A 272 9.99 12.89 8.47
CA VAL A 272 10.61 11.70 9.03
C VAL A 272 11.99 12.05 9.62
N SER A 273 12.23 11.56 10.84
CA SER A 273 13.48 11.83 11.54
C SER A 273 14.71 11.25 10.81
N THR A 274 15.86 11.92 10.94
CA THR A 274 17.11 11.47 10.30
C THR A 274 17.55 10.07 10.75
N PRO A 275 17.45 9.67 12.03
CA PRO A 275 17.75 8.31 12.46
C PRO A 275 16.89 7.26 11.75
N VAL A 276 15.57 7.50 11.62
CA VAL A 276 14.66 6.61 10.90
C VAL A 276 15.03 6.55 9.41
N LEU A 277 15.38 7.68 8.79
CA LEU A 277 15.81 7.72 7.38
C LEU A 277 17.09 6.94 7.08
N LYS A 278 17.96 6.78 8.07
CA LYS A 278 19.25 6.05 7.97
C LYS A 278 19.16 4.59 8.40
N SER A 279 18.02 4.16 8.94
CA SER A 279 17.79 2.77 9.34
C SER A 279 17.91 1.80 8.16
N LYS A 280 18.17 0.52 8.45
CA LYS A 280 18.26 -0.53 7.42
C LYS A 280 16.91 -0.75 6.73
N GLU A 281 15.82 -0.67 7.48
CA GLU A 281 14.44 -0.85 7.02
C GLU A 281 14.07 0.23 6.01
N MET A 282 14.38 1.49 6.32
CA MET A 282 14.08 2.62 5.43
C MET A 282 15.01 2.64 4.20
N CYS A 283 16.30 2.31 4.38
CA CYS A 283 17.22 2.16 3.25
C CYS A 283 16.73 1.10 2.25
N PHE A 284 16.26 -0.05 2.76
CA PHE A 284 15.63 -1.09 1.97
C PHE A 284 14.40 -0.56 1.20
N ALA A 285 13.42 0.03 1.90
CA ALA A 285 12.18 0.47 1.28
C ALA A 285 12.42 1.54 0.20
N ARG A 286 13.33 2.48 0.44
CA ARG A 286 13.72 3.50 -0.54
C ARG A 286 14.41 2.91 -1.77
N ARG A 287 15.26 1.88 -1.59
CA ARG A 287 15.91 1.18 -2.71
C ARG A 287 14.89 0.42 -3.54
N ILE A 288 14.00 -0.33 -2.91
CA ILE A 288 12.90 -1.05 -3.57
C ILE A 288 12.02 -0.08 -4.37
N LEU A 289 11.58 1.02 -3.76
CA LEU A 289 10.74 2.02 -4.43
C LEU A 289 11.46 2.66 -5.62
N ARG A 290 12.75 2.97 -5.48
CA ARG A 290 13.57 3.51 -6.57
C ARG A 290 13.70 2.51 -7.71
N SER A 291 14.01 1.25 -7.42
CA SER A 291 14.20 0.20 -8.42
C SER A 291 12.90 -0.13 -9.14
N PHE A 292 11.77 -0.12 -8.44
CA PHE A 292 10.44 -0.20 -9.03
C PHE A 292 10.18 0.96 -10.01
N ARG A 293 10.35 2.21 -9.57
CA ARG A 293 10.06 3.41 -10.40
C ARG A 293 10.97 3.55 -11.62
N LEU A 294 12.24 3.14 -11.49
CA LEU A 294 13.20 3.17 -12.60
C LEU A 294 13.11 1.94 -13.51
N GLY A 295 12.26 0.97 -13.18
CA GLY A 295 12.16 -0.29 -13.91
C GLY A 295 13.39 -1.20 -13.80
N ASN A 296 14.21 -1.01 -12.77
CA ASN A 296 15.36 -1.88 -12.50
C ASN A 296 14.89 -3.16 -11.77
N TYR A 297 14.25 -4.04 -12.52
CA TYR A 297 13.71 -5.30 -12.01
C TYR A 297 14.78 -6.19 -11.37
N LYS A 298 16.00 -6.22 -11.93
CA LYS A 298 17.12 -7.01 -11.36
C LYS A 298 17.46 -6.54 -9.95
N ASP A 299 17.65 -5.23 -9.74
CA ASP A 299 17.94 -4.70 -8.41
C ASP A 299 16.77 -4.89 -7.45
N PHE A 300 15.53 -4.74 -7.93
CA PHE A 300 14.32 -4.99 -7.15
C PHE A 300 14.32 -6.42 -6.59
N PHE A 301 14.46 -7.44 -7.44
CA PHE A 301 14.42 -8.84 -7.01
C PHE A 301 15.61 -9.23 -6.13
N CYS A 302 16.84 -8.85 -6.52
CA CYS A 302 18.03 -9.16 -5.73
C CYS A 302 17.98 -8.50 -4.34
N THR A 303 17.51 -7.25 -4.25
CA THR A 303 17.36 -6.55 -2.96
C THR A 303 16.27 -7.20 -2.12
N ALA A 304 15.11 -7.50 -2.71
CA ALA A 304 14.00 -8.15 -2.03
C ALA A 304 14.42 -9.50 -1.43
N ALA A 305 15.04 -10.37 -2.23
CA ALA A 305 15.48 -11.69 -1.79
C ALA A 305 16.55 -11.64 -0.67
N ALA A 306 17.41 -10.62 -0.68
CA ALA A 306 18.53 -10.54 0.26
C ALA A 306 18.18 -9.86 1.59
N GLN A 307 17.17 -9.00 1.63
CA GLN A 307 17.00 -8.05 2.74
C GLN A 307 15.56 -7.87 3.24
N ALA A 308 14.54 -8.36 2.53
CA ALA A 308 13.15 -8.11 2.93
C ALA A 308 12.83 -8.75 4.28
N SER A 309 12.28 -7.97 5.21
CA SER A 309 11.60 -8.54 6.38
C SER A 309 10.28 -9.19 5.98
N TYR A 310 9.73 -10.05 6.84
CA TYR A 310 8.43 -10.68 6.60
C TYR A 310 7.30 -9.67 6.31
N LEU A 311 7.22 -8.58 7.08
CA LEU A 311 6.18 -7.55 6.87
C LEU A 311 6.39 -6.79 5.56
N GLN A 312 7.64 -6.47 5.22
CA GLN A 312 7.97 -5.81 3.95
C GLN A 312 7.65 -6.71 2.77
N PHE A 313 7.94 -8.01 2.88
CA PHE A 313 7.53 -9.02 1.91
C PHE A 313 6.01 -9.04 1.71
N CYS A 314 5.23 -9.11 2.80
CA CYS A 314 3.77 -9.08 2.74
C CYS A 314 3.21 -7.87 1.97
N ILE A 315 3.79 -6.67 2.15
CA ILE A 315 3.41 -5.47 1.39
C ILE A 315 3.83 -5.55 -0.09
N MET A 316 5.02 -6.07 -0.37
CA MET A 316 5.59 -6.04 -1.72
C MET A 316 4.99 -7.08 -2.65
N MET A 317 4.56 -8.23 -2.12
CA MET A 317 4.15 -9.38 -2.92
C MET A 317 3.05 -9.10 -3.94
N PRO A 318 2.01 -8.30 -3.66
CA PRO A 318 0.99 -7.97 -4.65
C PRO A 318 1.51 -7.27 -5.91
N TYR A 319 2.67 -6.61 -5.84
CA TYR A 319 3.25 -5.84 -6.93
C TYR A 319 4.31 -6.61 -7.71
N ILE A 320 4.69 -7.81 -7.27
CA ILE A 320 5.81 -8.54 -7.86
C ILE A 320 5.59 -8.90 -9.33
N ASN A 321 4.37 -9.29 -9.66
CA ASN A 321 4.03 -9.71 -11.02
C ASN A 321 4.05 -8.52 -11.99
N GLU A 322 3.77 -7.30 -11.51
CA GLU A 322 3.94 -6.09 -12.31
C GLU A 322 5.42 -5.90 -12.71
N VAL A 323 6.34 -6.11 -11.77
CA VAL A 323 7.78 -6.07 -12.04
C VAL A 323 8.22 -7.21 -12.97
N ARG A 324 7.64 -8.41 -12.82
CA ARG A 324 7.92 -9.55 -13.73
C ARG A 324 7.45 -9.25 -15.16
N VAL A 325 6.26 -8.66 -15.35
CA VAL A 325 5.77 -8.25 -16.68
C VAL A 325 6.68 -7.20 -17.29
N LEU A 326 7.11 -6.21 -16.51
CA LEU A 326 8.06 -5.20 -16.99
C LEU A 326 9.37 -5.85 -17.45
N ALA A 327 9.89 -6.79 -16.66
CA ALA A 327 11.12 -7.51 -17.02
C ALA A 327 10.97 -8.30 -18.32
N LEU A 328 9.86 -9.04 -18.50
CA LEU A 328 9.57 -9.76 -19.74
C LEU A 328 9.47 -8.81 -20.93
N SER A 329 8.80 -7.67 -20.77
CA SER A 329 8.73 -6.63 -21.81
C SER A 329 10.11 -6.14 -22.21
N CYS A 330 10.95 -5.76 -21.24
CA CYS A 330 12.31 -5.32 -21.49
C CYS A 330 13.17 -6.37 -22.20
N ILE A 331 13.04 -7.65 -21.84
CA ILE A 331 13.80 -8.75 -22.44
C ILE A 331 13.30 -9.03 -23.87
N ASN A 332 11.98 -9.05 -24.07
CA ASN A 332 11.39 -9.29 -25.38
C ASN A 332 11.79 -8.22 -26.40
N PHE A 333 11.78 -6.93 -26.00
CA PHE A 333 12.07 -5.82 -26.92
C PHE A 333 13.55 -5.40 -26.94
N GLY A 334 14.30 -5.64 -25.87
CA GLY A 334 15.69 -5.19 -25.72
C GLY A 334 16.75 -6.11 -26.34
N GLY A 335 16.38 -7.29 -26.83
CA GLY A 335 17.30 -8.25 -27.44
C GLY A 335 17.98 -7.71 -28.71
N TYR A 336 19.30 -7.56 -28.69
CA TYR A 336 20.10 -7.12 -29.84
C TYR A 336 20.14 -8.15 -30.98
N LYS A 337 19.94 -9.43 -30.67
CA LYS A 337 19.86 -10.55 -31.64
C LYS A 337 18.59 -11.38 -31.38
N LEU A 338 18.08 -12.07 -32.40
CA LEU A 338 16.98 -13.06 -32.27
C LEU A 338 17.41 -14.32 -31.49
N HIS A 339 18.39 -14.21 -30.61
CA HIS A 339 18.83 -15.34 -29.80
C HIS A 339 17.83 -15.52 -28.66
N PRO A 340 17.24 -16.71 -28.56
CA PRO A 340 16.30 -16.99 -27.49
C PRO A 340 17.00 -16.95 -26.12
N TYR A 341 16.27 -16.50 -25.10
CA TYR A 341 16.77 -16.42 -23.74
C TYR A 341 16.53 -17.74 -22.99
N PRO A 342 17.52 -18.33 -22.30
CA PRO A 342 17.31 -19.52 -21.49
C PRO A 342 16.29 -19.29 -20.37
N LEU A 343 15.22 -20.10 -20.35
CA LEU A 343 14.13 -19.91 -19.40
C LEU A 343 14.60 -20.15 -17.95
N LEU A 344 15.55 -21.07 -17.75
CA LEU A 344 16.18 -21.33 -16.46
C LEU A 344 16.92 -20.12 -15.89
N ASP A 345 17.65 -19.37 -16.74
CA ASP A 345 18.36 -18.18 -16.30
C ASP A 345 17.37 -17.05 -15.96
N LEU A 346 16.29 -16.96 -16.73
CA LEU A 346 15.22 -16.00 -16.48
C LEU A 346 14.44 -16.34 -15.21
N SER A 347 14.21 -17.62 -14.93
CA SER A 347 13.60 -18.13 -13.71
C SER A 347 14.40 -17.71 -12.47
N LYS A 348 15.72 -17.83 -12.52
CA LYS A 348 16.63 -17.34 -11.47
C LYS A 348 16.58 -15.82 -11.34
N LEU A 349 16.58 -15.09 -12.46
CA LEU A 349 16.56 -13.62 -12.48
C LEU A 349 15.26 -13.03 -11.90
N LEU A 350 14.13 -13.67 -12.16
CA LEU A 350 12.78 -13.22 -11.75
C LEU A 350 12.24 -13.91 -10.50
N PHE A 351 13.07 -14.76 -9.88
CA PHE A 351 12.76 -15.50 -8.66
C PHE A 351 11.39 -16.19 -8.72
N ILE A 352 11.17 -16.95 -9.80
CA ILE A 352 9.93 -17.69 -10.10
C ILE A 352 10.33 -19.08 -10.61
N LYS A 353 9.57 -20.13 -10.29
CA LYS A 353 9.85 -21.49 -10.80
C LYS A 353 9.81 -21.51 -12.32
N GLU A 354 10.60 -22.36 -12.96
CA GLU A 354 10.66 -22.45 -14.42
C GLU A 354 9.29 -22.81 -15.05
N SER A 355 8.54 -23.74 -14.45
CA SER A 355 7.18 -24.10 -14.88
C SER A 355 6.19 -22.94 -14.76
N ASP A 356 6.33 -22.17 -13.68
CA ASP A 356 5.50 -21.00 -13.38
C ASP A 356 5.82 -19.86 -14.36
N LEU A 357 7.10 -19.70 -14.70
CA LEU A 357 7.58 -18.72 -15.66
C LEU A 357 7.07 -19.01 -17.08
N GLU A 358 7.08 -20.28 -17.50
CA GLU A 358 6.50 -20.69 -18.78
C GLU A 358 5.02 -20.31 -18.86
N SER A 359 4.27 -20.65 -17.81
CA SER A 359 2.86 -20.26 -17.69
C SER A 359 2.70 -18.74 -17.71
N PHE A 360 3.56 -18.00 -17.00
CA PHE A 360 3.53 -16.54 -16.94
C PHE A 360 3.84 -15.88 -18.29
N CYS A 361 4.80 -16.42 -19.05
CA CYS A 361 5.08 -16.00 -20.42
C CYS A 361 3.84 -16.15 -21.32
N ASN A 362 3.19 -17.32 -21.27
CA ASN A 362 1.97 -17.58 -22.04
C ASN A 362 0.84 -16.60 -21.70
N HIS A 363 0.66 -16.28 -20.41
CA HIS A 363 -0.31 -15.25 -19.97
C HIS A 363 0.01 -13.85 -20.50
N CYS A 364 1.29 -13.54 -20.74
CA CYS A 364 1.74 -12.29 -21.37
C CYS A 364 1.69 -12.36 -22.92
N GLY A 365 1.14 -13.43 -23.51
CA GLY A 365 1.08 -13.63 -24.96
C GLY A 365 2.42 -14.01 -25.60
N LEU A 366 3.39 -14.46 -24.80
CA LEU A 366 4.69 -14.92 -25.29
C LEU A 366 4.70 -16.44 -25.41
N GLU A 367 5.17 -16.94 -26.55
CA GLU A 367 5.41 -18.36 -26.78
C GLU A 367 6.80 -18.74 -26.28
N THR A 368 6.92 -19.94 -25.72
CA THR A 368 8.20 -20.54 -25.31
C THR A 368 8.53 -21.71 -26.25
N GLY A 369 9.83 -21.93 -26.47
CA GLY A 369 10.34 -23.01 -27.31
C GLY A 369 11.23 -23.97 -26.51
N THR A 370 11.63 -25.06 -27.15
CA THR A 370 12.60 -26.02 -26.59
C THR A 370 13.74 -26.21 -27.58
N ASP A 371 14.98 -26.26 -27.10
CA ASP A 371 16.14 -26.57 -27.95
C ASP A 371 16.30 -28.08 -28.20
N GLU A 372 17.26 -28.45 -29.05
CA GLU A 372 17.59 -29.84 -29.37
C GLU A 372 18.02 -30.67 -28.14
N SER A 373 18.43 -30.01 -27.06
CA SER A 373 18.86 -30.62 -25.80
C SER A 373 17.72 -30.70 -24.76
N GLY A 374 16.51 -30.24 -25.10
CA GLY A 374 15.36 -30.23 -24.19
C GLY A 374 15.28 -29.02 -23.25
N ASN A 375 16.16 -28.01 -23.39
CA ASN A 375 16.12 -26.82 -22.56
C ASN A 375 15.05 -25.84 -23.05
N LYS A 376 14.31 -25.25 -22.11
CA LYS A 376 13.29 -24.25 -22.42
C LYS A 376 13.89 -22.89 -22.72
N LEU A 377 13.31 -22.24 -23.71
CA LEU A 377 13.81 -21.02 -24.32
C LEU A 377 12.68 -20.01 -24.52
N LEU A 378 12.98 -18.73 -24.37
CA LEU A 378 12.07 -17.62 -24.70
C LEU A 378 12.58 -16.89 -25.95
N PRO A 379 11.95 -17.07 -27.13
CA PRO A 379 12.23 -16.25 -28.30
C PRO A 379 11.99 -14.76 -28.00
N THR A 380 12.89 -13.90 -28.48
CA THR A 380 12.75 -12.44 -28.33
C THR A 380 12.04 -11.81 -29.53
N LYS A 381 11.57 -10.57 -29.40
CA LYS A 381 10.90 -9.75 -30.43
C LYS A 381 9.54 -10.31 -30.88
N GLN A 382 8.84 -11.00 -29.99
CA GLN A 382 7.48 -11.44 -30.23
C GLN A 382 6.53 -10.23 -30.19
N THR A 383 5.79 -9.99 -31.27
CA THR A 383 4.83 -8.88 -31.39
C THR A 383 3.53 -9.14 -30.63
N THR A 384 3.32 -10.38 -30.18
CA THR A 384 2.16 -10.86 -29.42
C THR A 384 2.18 -10.47 -27.94
N PHE A 385 3.29 -9.88 -27.46
CA PHE A 385 3.39 -9.44 -26.07
C PHE A 385 2.22 -8.52 -25.70
N SER A 386 1.57 -8.84 -24.59
CA SER A 386 0.50 -8.03 -24.03
C SER A 386 0.59 -7.99 -22.51
N HIS A 387 0.20 -6.86 -21.93
CA HIS A 387 -0.01 -6.78 -20.49
C HIS A 387 -1.29 -7.55 -20.15
N PRO A 388 -1.24 -8.54 -19.25
CA PRO A 388 -2.43 -9.29 -18.86
C PRO A 388 -3.51 -8.34 -18.34
N LYS A 389 -4.69 -8.38 -18.95
CA LYS A 389 -5.82 -7.50 -18.59
C LYS A 389 -6.60 -7.99 -17.37
N GLY A 390 -6.38 -9.23 -16.95
CA GLY A 390 -6.93 -9.82 -15.71
C GLY A 390 -5.88 -9.84 -14.59
N GLY A 391 -6.34 -10.06 -13.35
CA GLY A 391 -5.43 -10.29 -12.23
C GLY A 391 -4.47 -11.44 -12.51
N PHE A 392 -3.22 -11.34 -12.04
CA PHE A 392 -2.23 -12.37 -12.27
C PHE A 392 -2.52 -13.62 -11.44
N GLN A 393 -2.24 -14.80 -12.00
CA GLN A 393 -2.06 -16.00 -11.18
C GLN A 393 -0.98 -15.76 -10.13
N ARG A 394 -1.14 -16.41 -8.97
CA ARG A 394 -0.16 -16.35 -7.90
C ARG A 394 1.05 -17.21 -8.27
N TYR A 395 2.22 -16.60 -8.27
CA TYR A 395 3.49 -17.29 -8.47
C TYR A 395 4.40 -17.05 -7.27
N SER A 396 4.91 -18.14 -6.69
CA SER A 396 5.79 -18.11 -5.52
C SER A 396 7.03 -17.24 -5.75
N PHE A 397 7.55 -16.65 -4.68
CA PHE A 397 8.86 -16.01 -4.69
C PHE A 397 9.94 -17.04 -4.31
N LEU A 398 10.83 -17.38 -5.24
CA LEU A 398 11.92 -18.31 -4.95
C LEU A 398 12.88 -17.71 -3.90
N GLY A 399 13.17 -18.45 -2.82
CA GLY A 399 14.07 -18.00 -1.75
C GLY A 399 13.37 -17.32 -0.56
N LEU A 400 12.07 -17.03 -0.67
CA LEU A 400 11.25 -16.51 0.44
C LEU A 400 10.03 -17.41 0.72
N GLN A 401 10.10 -18.70 0.37
CA GLN A 401 8.98 -19.63 0.57
C GLN A 401 8.66 -19.87 2.04
N GLU A 402 9.61 -19.62 2.95
CA GLU A 402 9.37 -19.68 4.39
C GLU A 402 8.34 -18.65 4.87
N TYR A 403 8.23 -17.51 4.18
CA TYR A 403 7.22 -16.48 4.47
C TYR A 403 5.84 -16.81 3.90
N GLU A 404 5.74 -17.86 3.08
CA GLU A 404 4.47 -18.31 2.50
C GLU A 404 3.79 -19.42 3.33
N ARG A 405 4.45 -19.91 4.38
CA ARG A 405 3.93 -20.91 5.35
C ARG A 405 3.25 -20.22 6.52
#